data_AF-A0A7R9TRB8-F1
#
_entry.id   AF-A0A7R9TRB8-F1
#
_cell.length_a   1.000
_cell.length_b   1.000
_cell.length_c   1.000
_cell.angle_alpha   90.00
_cell.angle_beta   90.00
_cell.angle_gamma   90.00
#
_symmetry.space_group_name_H-M   'P 1'
#
loop_
_entity.id
_entity.type
_entity.pdbx_description
1 polymer ?
#
loop_
_entity_poly.entity_id
_entity_poly.type
_entity_poly.pdbx_seq_one_letter_code
_entity_poly.pdbx_strand_id
1 'polypeptide(L)'
;TRYNAAGYPFPASFIAGDGFAIDLTEHLPPASFDVISCQFAIHYSWSTEKRARTALNNVARLLRPGGHFVGTTVDANVLVRKLREADGLSFGNSIVRVTFDEKFKSKTFPSERGPFGLEYAFTLADAVTDCAECMVPRKRFVEIADECGLECVEWSNFHEYVRGKLRDDGSTATATATDAS
;
A
#
# COMPACT_ATOMS: atom_id res chain seq x y z
N THR A 1 -7.17 20.53 20.53
CA THR A 1 -6.42 20.21 19.28
C THR A 1 -6.97 21.04 18.13
N ARG A 2 -6.12 21.85 17.49
CA ARG A 2 -6.49 22.87 16.47
C ARG A 2 -7.24 22.30 15.25
N TYR A 3 -7.06 21.02 14.95
CA TYR A 3 -7.69 20.33 13.81
C TYR A 3 -9.13 19.87 14.05
N ASN A 4 -9.54 19.65 15.29
CA ASN A 4 -10.93 19.24 15.62
C ASN A 4 -11.90 20.44 15.64
N ALA A 5 -11.40 21.67 15.47
CA ALA A 5 -12.18 22.91 15.55
C ALA A 5 -12.50 23.52 14.17
N ALA A 6 -12.04 22.91 13.08
CA ALA A 6 -12.38 23.36 11.73
C ALA A 6 -13.75 22.81 11.30
N GLY A 7 -14.56 23.67 10.68
CA GLY A 7 -15.89 23.32 10.17
C GLY A 7 -15.80 22.49 8.89
N TYR A 8 -15.40 21.23 9.01
CA TYR A 8 -15.44 20.27 7.91
C TYR A 8 -16.89 19.86 7.62
N PRO A 9 -17.22 19.51 6.37
CA PRO A 9 -18.56 19.04 6.00
C PRO A 9 -18.90 17.65 6.57
N PHE A 10 -17.99 17.04 7.33
CA PHE A 10 -18.16 15.76 8.00
C PHE A 10 -17.49 15.77 9.38
N PRO A 11 -17.99 14.99 10.36
CA PRO A 11 -17.31 14.79 11.63
C PRO A 11 -15.92 14.18 11.40
N ALA A 12 -14.87 14.83 11.91
CA ALA A 12 -13.50 14.39 11.78
C ALA A 12 -12.87 14.15 13.16
N SER A 13 -12.05 13.10 13.27
CA SER A 13 -11.24 12.80 14.45
C SER A 13 -9.82 12.52 14.02
N PHE A 14 -8.85 13.14 14.71
CA PHE A 14 -7.43 12.99 14.43
C PHE A 14 -6.76 12.32 15.63
N ILE A 15 -6.12 11.17 15.38
CA ILE A 15 -5.41 10.37 16.37
C ILE A 15 -3.96 10.27 15.92
N ALA A 16 -3.03 10.61 16.81
CA ALA A 16 -1.59 10.50 16.55
C ALA A 16 -1.04 9.25 17.24
N GLY A 17 -0.42 8.35 16.48
CA GLY A 17 0.20 7.13 16.98
C GLY A 17 0.76 6.26 15.86
N ASP A 18 1.57 5.26 16.24
CA ASP A 18 2.06 4.25 15.29
C ASP A 18 0.98 3.17 15.09
N GLY A 19 0.14 3.36 14.08
CA GLY A 19 -0.95 2.44 13.73
C GLY A 19 -0.51 1.04 13.27
N PHE A 20 0.80 0.80 13.13
CA PHE A 20 1.36 -0.51 12.80
C PHE A 20 2.02 -1.21 13.99
N ALA A 21 2.14 -0.55 15.15
CA ALA A 21 2.74 -1.12 16.35
C ALA A 21 1.72 -1.53 17.43
N ILE A 22 0.56 -0.88 17.47
CA ILE A 22 -0.43 -1.02 18.54
C ILE A 22 -1.72 -1.65 18.04
N ASP A 23 -2.51 -2.21 18.96
CA ASP A 23 -3.89 -2.61 18.70
C ASP A 23 -4.77 -1.36 18.69
N LEU A 24 -5.26 -0.97 17.50
CA LEU A 24 -6.09 0.23 17.37
C LEU A 24 -7.48 0.05 18.00
N THR A 25 -7.91 -1.17 18.30
CA THR A 25 -9.21 -1.41 18.95
C THR A 25 -9.24 -0.99 20.43
N GLU A 26 -8.08 -0.73 21.03
CA GLU A 26 -7.98 -0.12 22.36
C GLU A 26 -8.33 1.37 22.34
N HIS A 27 -8.32 2.00 21.17
CA HIS A 27 -8.54 3.43 20.97
C HIS A 27 -9.76 3.75 20.12
N LEU A 28 -10.20 2.80 19.30
CA LEU A 28 -11.33 2.91 18.38
C LEU A 28 -12.25 1.72 18.59
N PRO A 29 -13.59 1.90 18.60
CA PRO A 29 -14.49 0.77 18.69
C PRO A 29 -14.28 -0.20 17.51
N PRO A 30 -14.36 -1.53 17.71
CA PRO A 30 -14.30 -2.49 16.61
C PRO A 30 -15.48 -2.29 15.65
N ALA A 31 -15.32 -2.72 14.39
CA ALA A 31 -16.33 -2.60 13.33
C ALA A 31 -16.91 -1.17 13.16
N SER A 32 -16.04 -0.17 13.24
CA SER A 32 -16.41 1.25 13.14
C SER A 32 -16.44 1.80 11.72
N PHE A 33 -15.79 1.14 10.74
CA PHE A 33 -15.59 1.71 9.41
C PHE A 33 -16.17 0.83 8.32
N ASP A 34 -16.82 1.47 7.35
CA ASP A 34 -17.25 0.83 6.10
C ASP A 34 -16.07 0.74 5.11
N VAL A 35 -15.14 1.70 5.17
CA VAL A 35 -13.94 1.74 4.33
C VAL A 35 -12.72 2.16 5.17
N ILE A 36 -11.60 1.46 4.98
CA ILE A 36 -10.28 1.87 5.48
C ILE A 36 -9.38 2.15 4.28
N SER A 37 -8.76 3.33 4.25
CA SER A 37 -7.86 3.76 3.19
C SER A 37 -6.42 3.88 3.71
N CYS A 38 -5.47 3.17 3.12
CA CYS A 38 -4.03 3.26 3.47
C CYS A 38 -3.20 3.52 2.20
N GLN A 39 -3.02 4.80 1.89
CA GLN A 39 -2.34 5.23 0.67
C GLN A 39 -0.85 5.47 0.93
N PHE A 40 0.01 4.82 0.15
CA PHE A 40 1.47 4.97 0.21
C PHE A 40 2.06 4.81 1.62
N ALA A 41 1.50 3.91 2.44
CA ALA A 41 1.93 3.77 3.83
C ALA A 41 2.09 2.33 4.31
N ILE A 42 1.38 1.37 3.72
CA ILE A 42 1.35 0.00 4.26
C ILE A 42 2.72 -0.69 4.20
N HIS A 43 3.62 -0.29 3.31
CA HIS A 43 4.99 -0.80 3.27
C HIS A 43 5.81 -0.47 4.53
N TYR A 44 5.48 0.60 5.28
CA TYR A 44 6.14 0.89 6.56
C TYR A 44 5.80 -0.11 7.67
N SER A 45 4.74 -0.93 7.50
CA SER A 45 4.43 -2.00 8.44
C SER A 45 5.28 -3.25 8.22
N TRP A 46 6.02 -3.35 7.10
CA TRP A 46 6.69 -4.58 6.68
C TRP A 46 8.11 -4.77 7.22
N SER A 47 8.57 -3.90 8.12
CA SER A 47 9.88 -4.03 8.78
C SER A 47 9.98 -5.28 9.66
N THR A 48 8.86 -5.79 10.18
CA THR A 48 8.79 -7.08 10.89
C THR A 48 7.46 -7.77 10.60
N GLU A 49 7.41 -9.10 10.73
CA GLU A 49 6.15 -9.85 10.61
C GLU A 49 5.10 -9.37 11.62
N LYS A 50 5.52 -9.10 12.86
CA LYS A 50 4.62 -8.61 13.92
C LYS A 50 3.90 -7.34 13.49
N ARG A 51 4.63 -6.35 12.95
CA ARG A 51 4.03 -5.08 12.50
C ARG A 51 3.09 -5.27 11.31
N ALA A 52 3.46 -6.11 10.34
CA ALA A 52 2.59 -6.39 9.19
C ALA A 52 1.28 -7.06 9.62
N ARG A 53 1.36 -8.02 10.54
CA ARG A 53 0.19 -8.68 11.15
C ARG A 53 -0.66 -7.72 11.97
N THR A 54 -0.04 -6.87 12.80
CA THR A 54 -0.76 -5.84 13.55
C THR A 54 -1.53 -4.91 12.61
N ALA A 55 -0.90 -4.45 11.53
CA ALA A 55 -1.55 -3.59 10.54
C ALA A 55 -2.80 -4.24 9.92
N LEU A 56 -2.70 -5.48 9.45
CA LEU A 56 -3.81 -6.19 8.82
C LEU A 56 -4.89 -6.64 9.82
N ASN A 57 -4.51 -6.99 11.05
CA ASN A 57 -5.46 -7.25 12.13
C ASN A 57 -6.26 -5.99 12.50
N ASN A 58 -5.59 -4.83 12.57
CA ASN A 58 -6.27 -3.56 12.81
C ASN A 58 -7.29 -3.27 11.71
N VAL A 59 -6.91 -3.46 10.44
CA VAL A 59 -7.83 -3.32 9.30
C VAL A 59 -9.03 -4.25 9.46
N ALA A 60 -8.81 -5.55 9.66
CA ALA A 60 -9.87 -6.55 9.75
C ALA A 60 -10.84 -6.29 10.90
N ARG A 61 -10.33 -5.93 12.09
CA ARG A 61 -11.16 -5.74 13.28
C ARG A 61 -11.91 -4.41 13.30
N LEU A 62 -11.40 -3.40 12.62
CA LEU A 62 -12.03 -2.08 12.55
C LEU A 62 -13.01 -1.96 11.38
N LEU A 63 -12.88 -2.79 10.34
CA LEU A 63 -13.89 -2.90 9.30
C LEU A 63 -15.16 -3.57 9.81
N ARG A 64 -16.29 -3.07 9.33
CA ARG A 64 -17.57 -3.81 9.40
C ARG A 64 -17.53 -5.02 8.48
N PRO A 65 -18.32 -6.09 8.77
CA PRO A 65 -18.53 -7.15 7.80
C PRO A 65 -18.99 -6.58 6.45
N GLY A 66 -18.29 -6.95 5.36
CA GLY A 66 -18.51 -6.40 4.02
C GLY A 66 -17.85 -5.05 3.73
N GLY A 67 -17.17 -4.45 4.70
CA GLY A 67 -16.36 -3.25 4.51
C GLY A 67 -15.11 -3.50 3.67
N HIS A 68 -14.54 -2.43 3.11
CA HIS A 68 -13.44 -2.51 2.16
C HIS A 68 -12.16 -1.86 2.68
N PHE A 69 -11.04 -2.57 2.51
CA PHE A 69 -9.72 -2.00 2.62
C PHE A 69 -9.20 -1.60 1.23
N VAL A 70 -8.82 -0.34 1.06
CA VAL A 70 -8.21 0.18 -0.16
C VAL A 70 -6.84 0.73 0.17
N GLY A 71 -5.82 0.29 -0.55
CA GLY A 71 -4.47 0.74 -0.29
C GLY A 71 -3.58 0.74 -1.52
N THR A 72 -2.47 1.45 -1.40
CA THR A 72 -1.43 1.51 -2.42
C THR A 72 -0.09 1.21 -1.79
N THR A 73 0.73 0.46 -2.51
CA THR A 73 2.06 0.05 -2.07
C THR A 73 2.98 -0.17 -3.27
N VAL A 74 4.26 -0.34 -2.97
CA VAL A 74 5.28 -0.66 -3.98
C VAL A 74 5.11 -2.07 -4.52
N ASP A 75 5.52 -2.27 -5.78
CA ASP A 75 5.57 -3.58 -6.41
C ASP A 75 6.95 -4.22 -6.17
N ALA A 76 7.00 -5.17 -5.23
CA ALA A 76 8.22 -5.89 -4.88
C ALA A 76 8.88 -6.61 -6.08
N ASN A 77 8.10 -7.11 -7.04
CA ASN A 77 8.66 -7.78 -8.22
C ASN A 77 9.37 -6.78 -9.13
N VAL A 78 8.79 -5.59 -9.29
CA VAL A 78 9.41 -4.51 -10.07
C VAL A 78 10.69 -4.01 -9.40
N LEU A 79 10.69 -3.86 -8.07
CA LEU A 79 11.89 -3.48 -7.30
C LEU A 79 13.02 -4.49 -7.49
N VAL A 80 12.72 -5.79 -7.33
CA VAL A 80 13.71 -6.87 -7.50
C VAL A 80 14.24 -6.93 -8.93
N ARG A 81 13.35 -6.82 -9.93
CA ARG A 81 13.75 -6.80 -11.34
C ARG A 81 14.71 -5.65 -11.63
N LYS A 82 14.35 -4.43 -11.24
CA LYS A 82 15.18 -3.23 -11.45
C LYS A 82 16.51 -3.30 -10.71
N LEU A 83 16.53 -3.82 -9.47
CA LEU A 83 17.78 -4.04 -8.75
C LEU A 83 18.68 -5.02 -9.49
N ARG A 84 18.13 -6.11 -10.02
CA ARG A 84 18.90 -7.12 -10.75
C ARG A 84 19.51 -6.59 -12.04
N GLU A 85 18.79 -5.73 -12.74
CA GLU A 85 19.23 -5.08 -13.98
C GLU A 85 20.26 -3.94 -13.76
N ALA A 86 20.29 -3.31 -12.59
CA ALA A 86 21.21 -2.21 -12.30
C ALA A 86 22.67 -2.68 -12.13
N ASP A 87 23.66 -1.89 -12.53
CA ASP A 87 25.08 -2.24 -12.29
C ASP A 87 25.48 -2.22 -10.81
N GLY A 88 24.74 -1.44 -10.00
CA GLY A 88 24.95 -1.29 -8.56
C GLY A 88 23.70 -1.58 -7.74
N LEU A 89 23.62 -0.95 -6.56
CA LEU A 89 22.50 -1.09 -5.62
C LEU A 89 21.45 0.00 -5.73
N SER A 90 21.69 0.99 -6.60
CA SER A 90 20.78 2.09 -6.85
C SER A 90 20.26 2.06 -8.27
N PHE A 91 18.98 2.40 -8.44
CA PHE A 91 18.36 2.61 -9.74
C PHE A 91 17.32 3.72 -9.66
N GLY A 92 16.99 4.31 -10.81
CA GLY A 92 16.05 5.43 -10.86
C GLY A 92 16.40 6.44 -11.95
N ASN A 93 15.92 7.66 -11.77
CA ASN A 93 16.19 8.81 -12.61
C ASN A 93 16.34 10.08 -11.75
N SER A 94 16.25 11.26 -12.34
CA SER A 94 16.36 12.54 -11.61
C SER A 94 15.19 12.82 -10.67
N ILE A 95 14.07 12.12 -10.82
CA ILE A 95 12.84 12.33 -10.05
C ILE A 95 12.70 11.27 -8.97
N VAL A 96 12.91 9.99 -9.30
CA VAL A 96 12.75 8.87 -8.37
C VAL A 96 14.04 8.08 -8.29
N ARG A 97 14.47 7.74 -7.07
CA ARG A 97 15.62 6.88 -6.82
C ARG A 97 15.29 5.86 -5.75
N VAL A 98 15.70 4.63 -5.99
CA VAL A 98 15.69 3.54 -5.01
C VAL A 98 17.12 3.09 -4.80
N THR A 99 17.52 2.93 -3.55
CA THR A 99 18.84 2.43 -3.16
C THR A 99 18.69 1.30 -2.14
N PHE A 100 19.29 0.16 -2.45
CA PHE A 100 19.36 -0.97 -1.54
C PHE A 100 20.65 -0.94 -0.72
N ASP A 101 20.61 -1.52 0.48
CA ASP A 101 21.79 -1.70 1.33
C ASP A 101 22.79 -2.71 0.75
N GLU A 102 24.07 -2.61 1.17
CA GLU A 102 25.15 -3.53 0.81
C GLU A 102 24.85 -5.01 1.10
N LYS A 103 23.97 -5.30 2.08
CA LYS A 103 23.52 -6.66 2.37
C LYS A 103 22.81 -7.34 1.17
N PHE A 104 22.34 -6.55 0.20
CA PHE A 104 21.71 -7.03 -1.04
C PHE A 104 22.63 -7.00 -2.26
N LYS A 105 23.96 -6.84 -2.09
CA LYS A 105 24.94 -6.82 -3.19
C LYS A 105 24.92 -8.05 -4.09
N SER A 106 24.63 -9.22 -3.52
CA SER A 106 24.44 -10.46 -4.28
C SER A 106 23.11 -10.52 -5.04
N LYS A 107 22.22 -9.54 -4.86
CA LYS A 107 20.88 -9.45 -5.47
C LYS A 107 20.00 -10.67 -5.17
N THR A 108 20.26 -11.27 -4.01
CA THR A 108 19.52 -12.39 -3.42
C THR A 108 18.79 -11.92 -2.17
N PHE A 109 17.60 -12.47 -1.92
CA PHE A 109 16.76 -12.09 -0.80
C PHE A 109 16.57 -13.30 0.11
N PRO A 110 16.94 -13.21 1.41
CA PRO A 110 16.80 -14.32 2.35
C PRO A 110 15.34 -14.75 2.50
N SER A 111 15.09 -16.05 2.56
CA SER A 111 13.74 -16.62 2.77
C SER A 111 13.52 -17.14 4.19
N GLU A 112 14.58 -17.31 4.99
CA GLU A 112 14.55 -17.99 6.30
C GLU A 112 13.59 -17.34 7.30
N ARG A 113 13.50 -16.01 7.31
CA ARG A 113 12.61 -15.25 8.21
C ARG A 113 11.38 -14.71 7.49
N GLY A 114 11.10 -15.21 6.29
CA GLY A 114 10.08 -14.65 5.42
C GLY A 114 10.44 -13.28 4.84
N PRO A 115 9.52 -12.68 4.07
CA PRO A 115 9.76 -11.45 3.31
C PRO A 115 9.64 -10.15 4.12
N PHE A 116 10.16 -10.11 5.35
CA PHE A 116 10.07 -8.94 6.24
C PHE A 116 11.42 -8.27 6.43
N GLY A 117 11.43 -6.96 6.68
CA GLY A 117 12.66 -6.17 6.88
C GLY A 117 13.52 -6.07 5.62
N LEU A 118 12.95 -6.35 4.44
CA LEU A 118 13.60 -6.17 3.15
C LEU A 118 13.57 -4.69 2.76
N GLU A 119 14.41 -3.91 3.43
CA GLU A 119 14.44 -2.45 3.36
C GLU A 119 15.19 -1.92 2.13
N TYR A 120 14.72 -0.78 1.63
CA TYR A 120 15.40 0.06 0.66
C TYR A 120 15.13 1.53 1.00
N ALA A 121 16.03 2.42 0.59
CA ALA A 121 15.84 3.86 0.67
C ALA A 121 15.13 4.35 -0.58
N PHE A 122 14.02 5.08 -0.40
CA PHE A 122 13.24 5.72 -1.45
C PHE A 122 13.45 7.23 -1.42
N THR A 123 13.73 7.79 -2.59
CA THR A 123 13.81 9.24 -2.81
C THR A 123 12.86 9.62 -3.95
N LEU A 124 12.02 10.63 -3.69
CA LEU A 124 11.21 11.35 -4.65
C LEU A 124 11.58 12.83 -4.59
N ALA A 125 12.13 13.37 -5.68
CA ALA A 125 12.57 14.75 -5.77
C ALA A 125 11.52 15.72 -5.23
N ASP A 126 11.99 16.67 -4.41
CA ASP A 126 11.20 17.72 -3.76
C ASP A 126 10.12 17.27 -2.76
N ALA A 127 9.98 15.96 -2.50
CA ALA A 127 8.95 15.44 -1.59
C ALA A 127 9.53 14.55 -0.47
N VAL A 128 10.40 13.60 -0.81
CA VAL A 128 10.89 12.57 0.11
C VAL A 128 12.36 12.29 -0.20
N THR A 129 13.22 12.29 0.82
CA THR A 129 14.65 11.98 0.67
C THR A 129 15.02 10.83 1.59
N ASP A 130 15.59 9.77 1.00
CA ASP A 130 16.12 8.58 1.65
C ASP A 130 15.20 7.99 2.74
N CYS A 131 13.91 7.91 2.43
CA CYS A 131 12.92 7.30 3.31
C CYS A 131 13.09 5.78 3.30
N ALA A 132 13.24 5.19 4.49
CA ALA A 132 13.30 3.74 4.63
C ALA A 132 11.92 3.12 4.42
N GLU A 133 11.79 2.33 3.36
CA GLU A 133 10.59 1.56 3.04
C GLU A 133 10.92 0.07 3.03
N CYS A 134 9.90 -0.79 3.17
CA CYS A 134 10.07 -2.24 3.06
C CYS A 134 9.35 -2.79 1.83
N MET A 135 9.94 -3.78 1.18
CA MET A 135 9.26 -4.50 0.12
C MET A 135 8.00 -5.21 0.65
N VAL A 136 6.95 -5.24 -0.18
CA VAL A 136 5.68 -5.91 0.11
C VAL A 136 5.38 -6.99 -0.94
N PRO A 137 5.83 -8.24 -0.76
CA PRO A 137 5.46 -9.30 -1.68
C PRO A 137 3.96 -9.65 -1.60
N ARG A 138 3.26 -9.46 -2.72
CA ARG A 138 1.81 -9.70 -2.87
C ARG A 138 1.36 -11.02 -2.24
N LYS A 139 2.05 -12.13 -2.54
CA LYS A 139 1.66 -13.46 -2.04
C LYS A 139 1.54 -13.48 -0.52
N ARG A 140 2.57 -13.02 0.18
CA ARG A 140 2.58 -13.03 1.65
C ARG A 140 1.62 -12.00 2.25
N PHE A 141 1.42 -10.87 1.57
CA PHE A 141 0.40 -9.89 1.96
C PHE A 141 -1.00 -10.50 1.96
N VAL A 142 -1.37 -11.15 0.86
CA VAL A 142 -2.69 -11.78 0.70
C VAL A 142 -2.87 -12.93 1.70
N GLU A 143 -1.84 -13.75 1.94
CA GLU A 143 -1.89 -14.81 2.97
C GLU A 143 -2.17 -14.25 4.37
N ILE A 144 -1.45 -13.21 4.80
CA ILE A 144 -1.70 -12.62 6.14
C ILE A 144 -3.08 -11.97 6.20
N ALA A 145 -3.53 -11.33 5.11
CA ALA A 145 -4.86 -10.74 5.05
C ALA A 145 -5.95 -11.82 5.21
N ASP A 146 -5.81 -12.96 4.52
CA ASP A 146 -6.71 -14.11 4.63
C ASP A 146 -6.70 -14.70 6.06
N GLU A 147 -5.52 -14.88 6.66
CA GLU A 147 -5.37 -15.30 8.06
C GLU A 147 -6.09 -14.35 9.05
N CYS A 148 -6.24 -13.07 8.71
CA CYS A 148 -6.97 -12.06 9.49
C CYS A 148 -8.47 -12.00 9.17
N GLY A 149 -8.97 -12.76 8.20
CA GLY A 149 -10.36 -12.75 7.75
C GLY A 149 -10.69 -11.72 6.66
N LEU A 150 -9.70 -11.29 5.88
CA LEU A 150 -9.87 -10.39 4.72
C LEU A 150 -9.68 -11.17 3.42
N GLU A 151 -10.46 -10.82 2.40
CA GLU A 151 -10.33 -11.39 1.06
C GLU A 151 -9.75 -10.36 0.07
N CYS A 152 -8.82 -10.78 -0.78
CA CYS A 152 -8.25 -9.91 -1.82
C CYS A 152 -9.21 -9.79 -3.01
N VAL A 153 -9.90 -8.65 -3.11
CA VAL A 153 -10.83 -8.35 -4.22
C VAL A 153 -10.08 -7.95 -5.50
N GLU A 154 -9.09 -7.06 -5.39
CA GLU A 154 -8.31 -6.58 -6.53
C GLU A 154 -6.86 -6.31 -6.12
N TRP A 155 -5.92 -6.63 -7.02
CA TRP A 155 -4.52 -6.23 -6.91
C TRP A 155 -3.97 -5.95 -8.31
N SER A 156 -3.77 -4.68 -8.64
CA SER A 156 -3.35 -4.25 -9.98
C SER A 156 -2.14 -3.32 -9.90
N ASN A 157 -1.27 -3.37 -10.90
CA ASN A 157 -0.27 -2.33 -11.08
C ASN A 157 -0.95 -1.00 -11.45
N PHE A 158 -0.37 0.14 -11.04
CA PHE A 158 -0.92 1.48 -11.32
C PHE A 158 -1.17 1.71 -12.82
N HIS A 159 -0.24 1.29 -13.69
CA HIS A 159 -0.39 1.50 -15.13
C HIS A 159 -1.59 0.73 -15.70
N GLU A 160 -1.84 -0.47 -15.19
CA GLU A 160 -2.97 -1.30 -15.61
C GLU A 160 -4.29 -0.73 -15.07
N TYR A 161 -4.30 -0.36 -13.78
CA TYR A 161 -5.46 0.21 -13.12
C TYR A 161 -5.93 1.50 -13.82
N VAL A 162 -5.01 2.45 -14.03
CA VAL A 162 -5.32 3.72 -14.69
C VAL A 162 -5.76 3.50 -16.13
N ARG A 163 -5.09 2.61 -16.88
CA ARG A 163 -5.50 2.30 -18.26
C ARG A 163 -6.90 1.70 -18.32
N GLY A 164 -7.27 0.85 -17.36
CA GLY A 164 -8.62 0.31 -17.25
C GLY A 164 -9.65 1.43 -17.07
N LYS A 165 -9.45 2.28 -16.06
CA LYS A 165 -10.38 3.39 -15.77
C LYS A 165 -10.53 4.39 -16.92
N LEU A 166 -9.43 4.74 -17.59
CA LEU A 166 -9.46 5.66 -18.73
C LEU A 166 -10.15 5.05 -19.97
N ARG A 167 -10.20 3.71 -20.10
CA ARG A 167 -10.91 3.05 -21.19
C ARG A 167 -12.40 2.94 -20.90
N ASP A 168 -12.77 2.68 -19.66
CA ASP A 168 -14.17 2.60 -19.24
C ASP A 168 -14.87 3.96 -19.38
N ASP A 169 -14.17 5.06 -19.05
CA ASP A 169 -14.64 6.45 -19.25
C ASP A 169 -14.80 6.86 -20.73
N GLY A 170 -14.29 6.04 -21.67
CA GLY A 170 -14.41 6.28 -23.12
C GLY A 170 -15.53 5.48 -23.80
N SER A 171 -16.26 4.63 -23.08
CA SER A 171 -17.22 3.67 -23.66
C SER A 171 -18.71 4.01 -23.46
N THR A 172 -19.04 5.16 -22.85
CA THR A 172 -20.43 5.62 -22.67
C THR A 172 -20.86 6.75 -23.62
N ALA A 173 -20.05 7.12 -24.61
CA ALA A 173 -20.45 8.05 -25.65
C ALA A 173 -20.56 7.34 -27.02
N THR A 174 -21.77 7.39 -27.60
CA THR A 174 -22.19 6.96 -28.95
C THR A 174 -22.54 5.49 -29.19
N ALA A 175 -23.75 5.12 -28.77
CA ALA A 175 -24.61 4.21 -29.53
C ALA A 175 -26.09 4.59 -29.32
N THR A 176 -26.52 5.75 -29.83
CA THR A 176 -27.91 5.91 -30.26
C THR A 176 -27.93 5.84 -31.77
N ALA A 177 -28.41 4.70 -32.23
CA ALA A 177 -28.70 4.39 -33.61
C ALA A 177 -29.59 5.49 -34.23
N THR A 178 -29.13 6.06 -35.33
CA THR A 178 -30.03 6.50 -36.40
C THR A 178 -30.61 5.26 -37.05
N ASP A 179 -31.91 5.04 -36.86
CA ASP A 179 -32.74 4.47 -37.91
C ASP A 179 -34.21 4.94 -37.78
N ALA A 180 -34.85 5.06 -38.95
CA ALA A 180 -36.26 5.30 -39.24
C ALA A 180 -36.81 6.75 -39.11
N SER A 181 -36.74 7.52 -40.21
CA SER A 181 -37.80 7.58 -41.24
C SER A 181 -37.40 8.45 -42.43
#